data_AF-R4YT30-F1
#
_entry.id   AF-R4YT30-F1
#
_cell.length_a   1.000
_cell.length_b   1.000
_cell.length_c   1.000
_cell.angle_alpha   90.00
_cell.angle_beta   90.00
_cell.angle_gamma   90.00
#
_symmetry.space_group_name_H-M   'P 1'
#
loop_
_entity.id
_entity.type
_entity.pdbx_description
1 polymer ?
#
loop_
_entity_poly.entity_id
_entity_poly.type
_entity_poly.pdbx_seq_one_letter_code
_entity_poly.pdbx_strand_id
1 'polypeptide(L)'
;MKVVDKFGSLTEHLISDPRVAKYGMLIVKHGFKGAASKVNPVALYIDAALSVIEAANSYLRYAKERERTKQILIENDRIEFELKSQLEILKIEGVTLKLKGEERIEALTLHFKHNALQSKNIIIEVREMLKHAKTMQGLIRKEREDNLSFIQVVDLQKNLDFFIVNCLSFISTSFE
;
A
#
# COMPACT_ATOMS: atom_id res chain seq x y z
N MET A 1 -12.63 13.99 31.98
CA MET A 1 -12.73 12.85 32.91
C MET A 1 -14.19 12.77 33.38
N LYS A 2 -15.00 11.86 32.83
CA LYS A 2 -16.39 11.64 33.30
C LYS A 2 -16.35 10.61 34.41
N VAL A 3 -16.83 10.99 35.58
CA VAL A 3 -16.92 10.14 36.76
C VAL A 3 -17.95 9.05 36.47
N VAL A 4 -17.52 7.80 36.55
CA VAL A 4 -18.40 6.63 36.44
C VAL A 4 -19.35 6.66 37.64
N ASP A 5 -20.65 6.79 37.39
CA ASP A 5 -21.67 6.69 38.42
C ASP A 5 -21.52 5.34 39.14
N LYS A 6 -21.11 5.40 40.41
CA LYS A 6 -21.07 4.24 41.29
C LYS A 6 -22.48 3.69 41.40
N PHE A 7 -22.68 2.51 40.82
CA PHE A 7 -23.83 1.62 40.91
C PHE A 7 -24.85 2.02 42.01
N GLY A 8 -25.89 2.75 41.59
CA GLY A 8 -27.16 2.80 42.31
C GLY A 8 -27.64 1.37 42.54
N SER A 9 -28.14 1.14 43.74
CA SER A 9 -28.14 -0.13 44.44
C SER A 9 -28.55 -1.35 43.60
N LEU A 10 -27.75 -2.42 43.68
CA LEU A 10 -28.04 -3.74 43.08
C LEU A 10 -29.46 -4.25 43.43
N THR A 11 -29.95 -3.82 44.59
CA THR A 11 -31.30 -4.06 45.12
C THR A 11 -32.40 -3.33 44.36
N GLU A 12 -32.21 -2.08 43.92
CA GLU A 12 -33.22 -1.34 43.16
C GLU A 12 -33.47 -1.98 41.79
N HIS A 13 -32.41 -2.42 41.11
CA HIS A 13 -32.55 -3.05 39.81
C HIS A 13 -33.25 -4.42 39.89
N LEU A 14 -32.98 -5.21 40.94
CA LEU A 14 -33.65 -6.50 41.19
C LEU A 14 -35.13 -6.35 41.60
N ILE A 15 -35.49 -5.29 42.32
CA ILE A 15 -36.89 -5.03 42.72
C ILE A 15 -37.70 -4.42 41.56
N SER A 16 -37.06 -3.68 40.65
CA SER A 16 -37.71 -3.02 39.52
C SER A 16 -38.12 -3.95 38.36
N ASP A 17 -37.58 -5.17 38.28
CA ASP A 17 -37.92 -6.12 37.22
C ASP A 17 -39.23 -6.88 37.54
N PRO A 18 -40.31 -6.69 36.75
CA PRO A 18 -41.62 -7.30 37.00
C PRO A 18 -41.58 -8.84 36.96
N ARG A 19 -40.57 -9.44 36.33
CA ARG A 19 -40.39 -10.90 36.32
C ARG A 19 -39.82 -11.39 37.65
N VAL A 20 -38.83 -10.69 38.20
CA VAL A 20 -38.21 -11.02 39.49
C VAL A 20 -39.24 -10.92 40.63
N ALA A 21 -40.09 -9.88 40.61
CA ALA A 21 -41.19 -9.72 41.57
C ALA A 21 -42.21 -10.88 41.51
N LYS A 22 -42.59 -11.30 40.29
CA LYS A 22 -43.58 -12.38 40.08
C LYS A 22 -43.06 -13.75 40.57
N TYR A 23 -41.80 -14.08 40.28
CA TYR A 23 -41.19 -15.34 40.71
C TYR A 23 -40.82 -15.33 42.20
N GLY A 24 -40.34 -14.21 42.73
CA GLY A 24 -40.09 -14.05 44.16
C GLY A 24 -41.35 -14.27 45.01
N MET A 25 -42.49 -13.73 44.58
CA MET A 25 -43.77 -13.88 45.29
C MET A 25 -44.30 -15.33 45.23
N LEU A 26 -44.04 -16.06 44.14
CA LEU A 26 -44.42 -17.47 44.00
C LEU A 26 -43.64 -18.38 44.97
N ILE A 27 -42.34 -18.11 45.16
CA ILE A 27 -41.46 -18.85 46.08
C ILE A 27 -41.87 -18.60 47.54
N VAL A 28 -42.16 -17.35 47.92
CA VAL A 28 -42.63 -17.04 49.28
C VAL A 28 -43.99 -17.70 49.57
N LYS A 29 -44.91 -17.68 48.60
CA LYS A 29 -46.28 -18.21 48.79
C LYS A 29 -46.34 -19.74 48.88
N HIS A 30 -45.46 -20.46 48.17
CA HIS A 30 -45.50 -21.93 48.11
C HIS A 30 -44.33 -22.63 48.84
N GLY A 31 -43.19 -21.97 49.03
CA GLY A 31 -42.03 -22.52 49.72
C GLY A 31 -42.23 -22.67 51.23
N PHE A 32 -42.93 -21.72 51.86
CA PHE A 32 -43.21 -21.77 53.31
C PHE A 32 -44.20 -22.88 53.70
N LYS A 33 -45.12 -23.26 52.82
CA LYS A 33 -46.17 -24.26 53.13
C LYS A 33 -45.68 -25.71 53.03
N GLY A 34 -44.62 -25.98 52.26
CA GLY A 34 -44.10 -27.35 52.04
C GLY A 34 -42.84 -27.72 52.84
N ALA A 35 -41.98 -26.75 53.16
CA ALA A 35 -40.68 -27.02 53.79
C ALA A 35 -40.73 -27.03 55.33
N ALA A 36 -41.77 -26.45 55.94
CA ALA A 36 -41.83 -26.22 57.39
C ALA A 36 -42.01 -27.49 58.25
N SER A 37 -42.41 -28.64 57.70
CA SER A 37 -42.75 -29.84 58.51
C SER A 37 -41.67 -30.91 58.62
N LYS A 38 -40.61 -30.89 57.77
CA LYS A 38 -39.59 -31.96 57.72
C LYS A 38 -38.14 -31.50 57.50
N VAL A 39 -37.86 -30.20 57.35
CA VAL A 39 -36.52 -29.69 57.02
C VAL A 39 -36.02 -28.75 58.12
N ASN A 40 -34.73 -28.83 58.46
CA ASN A 40 -34.10 -27.92 59.40
C ASN A 40 -34.14 -26.49 58.84
N PRO A 41 -34.85 -25.54 59.48
CA PRO A 41 -35.03 -24.19 58.97
C PRO A 41 -33.71 -23.46 58.78
N VAL A 42 -32.70 -23.71 59.63
CA VAL A 42 -31.37 -23.10 59.50
C VAL A 42 -30.67 -23.56 58.23
N ALA A 43 -30.79 -24.85 57.89
CA ALA A 43 -30.21 -25.40 56.65
C ALA A 43 -30.89 -24.81 55.40
N LEU A 44 -32.22 -24.63 55.43
CA LEU A 44 -32.98 -24.00 54.36
C LEU A 44 -32.53 -22.54 54.12
N TYR A 45 -32.29 -21.77 55.20
CA TYR A 45 -31.81 -20.40 55.09
C TYR A 45 -30.37 -20.32 54.55
N ILE A 46 -29.49 -21.23 54.96
CA ILE A 46 -28.11 -21.30 54.44
C ILE A 46 -28.12 -21.65 52.95
N ASP A 47 -28.91 -22.65 52.53
CA ASP A 47 -29.03 -23.06 51.13
C ASP A 47 -29.63 -21.95 50.25
N ALA A 48 -30.65 -21.25 50.76
CA ALA A 48 -31.20 -20.07 50.09
C ALA A 48 -30.18 -18.94 49.98
N ALA A 49 -29.39 -18.67 51.02
CA ALA A 49 -28.34 -17.65 50.98
C ALA A 49 -27.22 -18.00 49.98
N LEU A 50 -26.79 -19.27 49.95
CA LEU A 50 -25.83 -19.77 48.97
C LEU A 50 -26.37 -19.68 47.54
N SER A 51 -27.63 -20.05 47.32
CA SER A 51 -28.31 -19.94 46.02
C SER A 51 -28.37 -18.48 45.53
N VAL A 52 -28.62 -17.53 46.42
CA VAL A 52 -28.62 -16.08 46.08
C VAL A 52 -27.21 -15.61 45.71
N ILE A 53 -26.18 -16.05 46.43
CA ILE A 53 -24.78 -15.73 46.11
C ILE A 53 -24.38 -16.32 44.75
N GLU A 54 -24.77 -17.56 44.46
CA GLU A 54 -24.51 -18.21 43.17
C GLU A 54 -25.24 -17.52 42.02
N ALA A 55 -26.49 -17.11 42.23
CA ALA A 55 -27.25 -16.33 41.25
C ALA A 55 -26.60 -14.97 40.97
N ALA A 56 -26.16 -14.26 42.02
CA ALA A 56 -25.45 -12.99 41.87
C ALA A 56 -24.12 -13.17 41.11
N ASN A 57 -23.32 -14.19 41.46
CA ASN A 57 -22.07 -14.49 40.77
C ASN A 57 -22.29 -14.86 39.30
N SER A 58 -23.33 -15.64 39.00
CA SER A 58 -23.68 -16.03 37.64
C SER A 58 -24.13 -14.83 36.80
N TYR A 59 -24.91 -13.92 37.39
CA TYR A 59 -25.29 -12.66 36.75
C TYR A 59 -24.08 -11.78 36.46
N LEU A 60 -23.16 -11.63 37.41
CA LEU A 60 -21.93 -10.84 37.22
C LEU A 60 -21.05 -11.42 36.10
N ARG A 61 -20.94 -12.75 36.02
CA ARG A 61 -20.25 -13.43 34.90
C ARG A 61 -20.94 -13.17 33.57
N TYR A 62 -22.26 -13.31 33.51
CA TYR A 62 -23.04 -13.01 32.30
C TYR A 62 -22.86 -11.56 31.85
N ALA A 63 -22.96 -10.60 32.78
CA ALA A 63 -22.77 -9.18 32.48
C ALA A 63 -21.36 -8.89 31.95
N LYS A 64 -20.33 -9.53 32.52
CA LYS A 64 -18.95 -9.43 32.04
C LYS A 64 -18.78 -9.97 30.62
N GLU A 65 -19.30 -11.14 30.33
CA GLU A 65 -19.21 -11.70 28.97
C GLU A 65 -20.02 -10.87 27.97
N ARG A 66 -21.18 -10.34 28.36
CA ARG A 66 -21.97 -9.44 27.51
C ARG A 66 -21.21 -8.18 27.14
N GLU A 67 -20.49 -7.56 28.07
CA GLU A 67 -19.65 -6.39 27.78
C GLU A 67 -18.46 -6.76 26.89
N ARG A 68 -17.83 -7.92 27.08
CA ARG A 68 -16.80 -8.42 26.17
C ARG A 68 -17.33 -8.60 24.75
N THR A 69 -18.52 -9.18 24.58
CA THR A 69 -19.14 -9.32 23.26
C THR A 69 -19.38 -7.96 22.62
N LYS A 70 -19.86 -6.95 23.36
CA LYS A 70 -20.02 -5.59 22.82
C LYS A 70 -18.69 -4.99 22.37
N GLN A 71 -17.63 -5.15 23.15
CA GLN A 71 -16.30 -4.67 22.79
C GLN A 71 -15.79 -5.35 21.51
N ILE A 72 -15.96 -6.67 21.39
CA ILE A 72 -15.57 -7.42 20.20
C ILE A 72 -16.34 -6.94 18.97
N LEU A 73 -17.65 -6.68 19.09
CA LEU A 73 -18.45 -6.17 17.98
C LEU A 73 -17.98 -4.78 17.52
N ILE A 74 -17.70 -3.88 18.45
CA ILE A 74 -17.18 -2.55 18.13
C ILE A 74 -15.82 -2.63 17.41
N GLU A 75 -14.91 -3.50 17.88
CA GLU A 75 -13.63 -3.70 17.21
C GLU A 75 -13.80 -4.36 15.84
N ASN A 76 -14.74 -5.28 15.68
CA ASN A 76 -15.03 -5.87 14.37
C ASN A 76 -15.53 -4.82 13.37
N ASP A 77 -16.50 -3.99 13.79
CA ASP A 77 -17.02 -2.88 12.96
C ASP A 77 -15.90 -1.91 12.56
N ARG A 78 -14.98 -1.63 13.49
CA ARG A 78 -13.81 -0.80 13.22
C ARG A 78 -12.87 -1.45 12.20
N ILE A 79 -12.53 -2.73 12.37
CA ILE A 79 -11.66 -3.47 11.45
C ILE A 79 -12.28 -3.53 10.06
N GLU A 80 -13.60 -3.77 9.96
CA GLU A 80 -14.30 -3.77 8.67
C GLU A 80 -14.22 -2.40 7.96
N PHE A 81 -14.35 -1.31 8.73
CA PHE A 81 -14.21 0.04 8.18
C PHE A 81 -12.78 0.31 7.70
N GLU A 82 -11.78 -0.03 8.52
CA GLU A 82 -10.36 0.12 8.16
C GLU A 82 -10.04 -0.70 6.89
N LEU A 83 -10.54 -1.92 6.78
CA LEU A 83 -10.36 -2.77 5.60
C LEU A 83 -10.98 -2.16 4.34
N LYS A 84 -12.21 -1.63 4.44
CA LYS A 84 -12.88 -0.96 3.32
C LYS A 84 -12.07 0.26 2.85
N SER A 85 -11.58 1.07 3.77
CA SER A 85 -10.75 2.23 3.46
C SER A 85 -9.44 1.82 2.78
N GLN A 86 -8.75 0.81 3.29
CA GLN A 86 -7.51 0.30 2.67
C GLN A 86 -7.75 -0.26 1.26
N LEU A 87 -8.87 -0.94 1.04
CA LEU A 87 -9.25 -1.42 -0.30
C LEU A 87 -9.50 -0.28 -1.28
N GLU A 88 -10.09 0.83 -0.84
CA GLU A 88 -10.26 2.02 -1.68
C GLU A 88 -8.92 2.67 -2.03
N ILE A 89 -8.03 2.81 -1.05
CA ILE A 89 -6.67 3.33 -1.27
C ILE A 89 -5.95 2.48 -2.31
N LEU A 90 -5.94 1.16 -2.15
CA LEU A 90 -5.26 0.24 -3.07
C LEU A 90 -5.84 0.31 -4.49
N LYS A 91 -7.17 0.50 -4.64
CA LYS A 91 -7.78 0.69 -5.96
C LYS A 91 -7.27 1.97 -6.63
N ILE A 92 -7.22 3.08 -5.89
CA ILE A 92 -6.74 4.36 -6.41
C ILE A 92 -5.24 4.27 -6.77
N GLU A 93 -4.43 3.65 -5.91
CA GLU A 93 -3.01 3.42 -6.17
C GLU A 93 -2.79 2.54 -7.40
N GLY A 94 -3.58 1.48 -7.56
CA GLY A 94 -3.52 0.60 -8.73
C GLY A 94 -3.83 1.34 -10.04
N VAL A 95 -4.87 2.18 -10.06
CA VAL A 95 -5.18 3.01 -11.23
C VAL A 95 -4.06 4.00 -11.52
N THR A 96 -3.54 4.66 -10.48
CA THR A 96 -2.46 5.65 -10.62
C THR A 96 -1.17 5.02 -11.16
N LEU A 97 -0.81 3.84 -10.65
CA LEU A 97 0.36 3.09 -11.11
C LEU A 97 0.21 2.66 -12.57
N LYS A 98 -0.99 2.24 -12.97
CA LYS A 98 -1.27 1.89 -14.36
C LYS A 98 -1.08 3.09 -15.29
N LEU A 99 -1.67 4.24 -14.95
CA LEU A 99 -1.53 5.47 -15.74
C LEU A 99 -0.07 5.92 -15.84
N LYS A 100 0.66 5.95 -14.72
CA LYS A 100 2.10 6.27 -14.72
C LYS A 100 2.92 5.28 -15.56
N GLY A 101 2.53 4.00 -15.54
CA GLY A 101 3.14 2.97 -16.38
C GLY A 101 2.93 3.24 -17.86
N GLU A 102 1.70 3.58 -18.26
CA GLU A 102 1.35 3.93 -19.64
C GLU A 102 2.10 5.18 -20.12
N GLU A 103 2.12 6.26 -19.32
CA GLU A 103 2.89 7.48 -19.61
C GLU A 103 4.39 7.19 -19.80
N ARG A 104 4.97 6.34 -18.93
CA ARG A 104 6.38 5.96 -19.04
C ARG A 104 6.67 5.18 -20.32
N ILE A 105 5.78 4.27 -20.71
CA ILE A 105 5.90 3.51 -21.96
C ILE A 105 5.82 4.46 -23.17
N GLU A 106 4.90 5.42 -23.15
CA GLU A 106 4.77 6.41 -24.21
C GLU A 106 6.02 7.29 -24.33
N ALA A 107 6.52 7.81 -23.20
CA ALA A 107 7.75 8.60 -23.15
C ALA A 107 8.97 7.82 -23.68
N LEU A 108 9.12 6.55 -23.27
CA LEU A 108 10.17 5.68 -23.81
C LEU A 108 10.01 5.45 -25.31
N THR A 109 8.78 5.24 -25.78
CA THR A 109 8.50 5.05 -27.21
C THR A 109 8.88 6.28 -28.04
N LEU A 110 8.58 7.48 -27.53
CA LEU A 110 9.01 8.74 -28.16
C LEU A 110 10.53 8.87 -28.17
N HIS A 111 11.19 8.56 -27.05
CA HIS A 111 12.64 8.58 -26.96
C HIS A 111 13.30 7.61 -27.95
N PHE A 112 12.79 6.37 -28.07
CA PHE A 112 13.27 5.41 -29.05
C PHE A 112 13.08 5.89 -30.50
N LYS A 113 11.94 6.50 -30.82
CA LYS A 113 11.70 7.08 -32.15
C LYS A 113 12.69 8.22 -32.45
N HIS A 114 12.94 9.08 -31.46
CA HIS A 114 13.90 10.18 -31.61
C HIS A 114 15.32 9.66 -31.81
N ASN A 115 15.76 8.71 -30.98
CA ASN A 115 17.08 8.08 -31.11
C ASN A 115 17.23 7.38 -32.46
N ALA A 116 16.21 6.64 -32.92
CA ALA A 116 16.26 6.00 -34.23
C ALA A 116 16.42 7.00 -35.38
N LEU A 117 15.75 8.16 -35.30
CA LEU A 117 15.91 9.26 -36.25
C LEU A 117 17.30 9.89 -36.17
N GLN A 118 17.79 10.17 -34.96
CA GLN A 118 19.13 10.72 -34.75
C GLN A 118 20.21 9.78 -35.29
N SER A 119 20.16 8.49 -34.95
CA SER A 119 21.11 7.49 -35.46
C SER A 119 21.07 7.43 -36.99
N LYS A 120 19.89 7.50 -37.61
CA LYS A 120 19.76 7.53 -39.07
C LYS A 120 20.43 8.78 -39.66
N ASN A 121 20.23 9.95 -39.06
CA ASN A 121 20.83 11.20 -39.51
C ASN A 121 22.36 11.17 -39.39
N ILE A 122 22.88 10.70 -38.24
CA ILE A 122 24.33 10.53 -38.01
C ILE A 122 24.92 9.59 -39.07
N ILE A 123 24.27 8.46 -39.39
CA ILE A 123 24.74 7.55 -40.43
C ILE A 123 24.81 8.24 -41.81
N ILE A 124 23.85 9.10 -42.13
CA ILE A 124 23.85 9.86 -43.40
C ILE A 124 25.03 10.85 -43.42
N GLU A 125 25.22 11.61 -42.34
CA GLU A 125 26.33 12.58 -42.22
C GLU A 125 27.69 11.89 -42.31
N VAL A 126 27.88 10.77 -41.61
CA VAL A 126 29.11 9.97 -41.67
C VAL A 126 29.38 9.46 -43.09
N ARG A 127 28.35 9.06 -43.84
CA ARG A 127 28.52 8.64 -45.25
C ARG A 127 28.99 9.78 -46.13
N GLU A 128 28.43 10.98 -45.97
CA GLU A 128 28.87 12.14 -46.75
C GLU A 128 30.30 12.57 -46.35
N MET A 129 30.63 12.57 -45.07
CA MET A 129 32.02 12.81 -44.61
C MET A 129 33.02 11.83 -45.22
N LEU A 130 32.69 10.53 -45.24
CA LEU A 130 33.52 9.50 -45.87
C LEU A 130 33.66 9.71 -47.38
N LYS A 131 32.60 10.16 -48.05
CA LYS A 131 32.63 10.49 -49.48
C LYS A 131 33.55 11.66 -49.75
N HIS A 132 33.47 12.74 -48.97
CA HIS A 132 34.36 13.89 -49.08
C HIS A 132 35.83 13.50 -48.84
N ALA A 133 36.11 12.72 -47.81
CA ALA A 133 37.47 12.23 -47.53
C ALA A 133 38.05 11.42 -48.71
N LYS A 134 37.25 10.52 -49.31
CA LYS A 134 37.64 9.75 -50.50
C LYS A 134 37.91 10.64 -51.71
N THR A 135 37.07 11.64 -51.94
CA THR A 135 37.27 12.60 -53.03
C THR A 135 38.55 13.41 -52.84
N MET A 136 38.79 13.93 -51.63
CA MET A 136 40.02 14.66 -51.29
C MET A 136 41.26 13.79 -51.45
N GLN A 137 41.23 12.54 -50.99
CA GLN A 137 42.31 11.59 -51.18
C GLN A 137 42.59 11.32 -52.67
N GLY A 138 41.54 11.19 -53.49
CA GLY A 138 41.65 11.03 -54.93
C GLY A 138 42.26 12.25 -55.62
N LEU A 139 41.90 13.47 -55.19
CA LEU A 139 42.47 14.72 -55.70
C LEU A 139 43.96 14.85 -55.34
N ILE A 140 44.32 14.59 -54.08
CA ILE A 140 45.73 14.61 -53.63
C ILE A 140 46.57 13.58 -54.41
N ARG A 141 46.00 12.41 -54.71
CA ARG A 141 46.68 11.40 -55.52
C ARG A 141 46.91 11.88 -56.95
N LYS A 142 45.94 12.53 -57.58
CA LYS A 142 46.12 13.13 -58.91
C LYS A 142 47.17 14.24 -58.90
N GLU A 143 47.16 15.11 -57.89
CA GLU A 143 48.18 16.16 -57.77
C GLU A 143 49.60 15.62 -57.56
N ARG A 144 49.75 14.44 -56.96
CA ARG A 144 51.04 13.72 -56.89
C ARG A 144 51.51 13.21 -58.25
N GLU A 145 50.57 12.78 -59.10
CA GLU A 145 50.85 12.27 -60.43
C GLU A 145 51.14 13.42 -61.42
N ASP A 146 50.54 14.60 -61.20
CA ASP A 146 50.65 15.79 -62.06
C ASP A 146 51.87 16.72 -61.77
N ASN A 147 52.87 16.25 -61.00
CA ASN A 147 54.12 16.99 -60.69
C ASN A 147 53.96 18.38 -60.02
N LEU A 148 52.99 18.53 -59.12
CA LEU A 148 52.90 19.73 -58.27
C LEU A 148 54.00 19.79 -57.20
N SER A 149 54.21 20.99 -56.62
CA SER A 149 55.22 21.24 -55.59
C SER A 149 55.04 20.30 -54.39
N PHE A 150 56.09 19.54 -54.07
CA PHE A 150 56.12 18.56 -52.97
C PHE A 150 55.61 19.13 -51.64
N ILE A 151 55.89 20.41 -51.36
CA ILE A 151 55.49 21.10 -50.13
C ILE A 151 53.96 21.25 -50.08
N GLN A 152 53.31 21.58 -51.19
CA GLN A 152 51.86 21.76 -51.26
C GLN A 152 51.12 20.44 -51.07
N VAL A 153 51.62 19.36 -51.69
CA VAL A 153 51.05 18.02 -51.53
C VAL A 153 51.15 17.51 -50.09
N VAL A 154 52.28 17.77 -49.41
CA VAL A 154 52.46 17.40 -47.99
C VAL A 154 51.51 18.19 -47.09
N ASP A 155 51.29 19.47 -47.37
CA ASP A 155 50.35 20.30 -46.60
C ASP A 155 48.89 19.85 -46.80
N LEU A 156 48.48 19.58 -48.04
CA LEU A 156 47.17 19.00 -48.35
C LEU A 156 46.94 17.65 -47.65
N GLN A 157 47.98 16.81 -47.58
CA GLN A 157 47.90 15.53 -46.85
C GLN A 157 47.68 15.74 -45.36
N LYS A 158 48.40 16.67 -44.73
CA LYS A 158 48.20 17.01 -43.31
C LYS A 158 46.78 17.52 -43.02
N ASN A 159 46.24 18.34 -43.91
CA ASN A 159 44.88 18.86 -43.78
C ASN A 159 43.82 17.76 -43.93
N LEU A 160 44.04 16.79 -44.83
CA LEU A 160 43.18 15.61 -44.94
C LEU A 160 43.26 14.74 -43.68
N ASP A 161 44.46 14.50 -43.15
CA ASP A 161 44.65 13.70 -41.93
C ASP A 161 43.97 14.38 -40.73
N PHE A 162 44.09 15.71 -40.60
CA PHE A 162 43.37 16.49 -39.60
C PHE A 162 41.84 16.40 -39.75
N PHE A 163 41.33 16.49 -40.98
CA PHE A 163 39.91 16.31 -41.27
C PHE A 163 39.42 14.91 -40.88
N ILE A 164 40.19 13.86 -41.17
CA ILE A 164 39.84 12.47 -40.79
C ILE A 164 39.80 12.32 -39.27
N VAL A 165 40.78 12.87 -38.55
CA VAL A 165 40.80 12.84 -37.08
C VAL A 165 39.57 13.53 -36.49
N ASN A 166 39.17 14.69 -37.02
CA ASN A 166 37.96 15.38 -36.57
C ASN A 166 36.69 14.59 -36.89
N CYS A 167 36.61 13.94 -38.06
CA CYS A 167 35.49 13.05 -38.39
C CYS A 167 35.40 11.85 -37.41
N LEU A 168 36.54 11.26 -37.05
CA LEU A 168 36.60 10.17 -36.08
C LEU A 168 36.20 10.62 -34.67
N SER A 169 36.64 11.81 -34.26
CA SER A 169 36.21 12.41 -33.00
C SER A 169 34.70 12.65 -32.97
N PHE A 170 34.12 13.19 -34.05
CA PHE A 170 32.69 13.41 -34.18
C PHE A 170 31.88 12.10 -34.05
N ILE A 171 32.35 11.03 -34.71
CA ILE A 171 31.74 9.70 -34.59
C ILE A 171 31.82 9.21 -33.14
N SER A 172 32.99 9.30 -32.49
CA SER A 172 33.16 8.86 -31.11
C SER A 172 32.19 9.56 -30.15
N THR A 173 32.00 10.87 -30.30
CA THR A 173 31.08 11.65 -29.45
C THR A 173 29.61 11.49 -29.80
N SER A 174 29.28 10.97 -30.99
CA SER A 174 27.89 10.81 -31.45
C SER A 174 27.28 9.46 -31.07
N PHE A 175 28.09 8.52 -30.59
CA PHE A 175 27.67 7.17 -30.18
C PHE A 175 27.85 6.89 -28.68
N GLU A 176 28.35 7.86 -27.90
CA GLU A 176 28.26 7.89 -26.43
C GLU A 176 26.90 8.40 -25.96
#